data_AF-A0A813JE79-F1
#
_entry.id   AF-A0A813JE79-F1
#
_cell.length_a   1.000
_cell.length_b   1.000
_cell.length_c   1.000
_cell.angle_alpha   90.00
_cell.angle_beta   90.00
_cell.angle_gamma   90.00
#
_symmetry.space_group_name_H-M   'P 1'
#
loop_
_entity.id
_entity.type
_entity.pdbx_description
1 polymer ?
#
loop_
_entity_poly.entity_id
_entity_poly.type
_entity_poly.pdbx_seq_one_letter_code
_entity_poly.pdbx_strand_id
1 'polypeptide(L)'
;VMHYGLNFFGVNDAETITIKPQGYSLYTNDSSQYSKFTVGDRIGSHSAEGLSQFDADQVVDLYKSEVSTCYDQKLTTEVDCVDRTPNGAPWADQYGQGCADYKSFEIKGAITDCAIYASGNYCCACKGGWRLQTWAEADPAPVVITTTTTTTTTTTTASLAADGSNC
;
A
#
# COMPACT_ATOMS: atom_id res chain seq x y z
N VAL A 1 6.20 -5.81 0.30
CA VAL A 1 6.18 -6.38 -1.08
C VAL A 1 7.30 -7.38 -1.36
N MET A 2 8.46 -7.31 -0.71
CA MET A 2 9.63 -8.10 -1.13
C MET A 2 9.63 -9.59 -0.70
N HIS A 3 8.74 -10.01 0.19
CA HIS A 3 8.67 -11.41 0.62
C HIS A 3 7.85 -12.29 -0.35
N TYR A 4 8.20 -13.57 -0.48
CA TYR A 4 7.38 -14.57 -1.17
C TYR A 4 6.23 -15.05 -0.28
N GLY A 5 5.15 -15.52 -0.90
CA GLY A 5 4.05 -16.19 -0.19
C GLY A 5 4.49 -17.53 0.39
N LEU A 6 3.79 -18.00 1.42
CA LEU A 6 4.20 -19.19 2.20
C LEU A 6 4.27 -20.48 1.39
N ASN A 7 3.47 -20.59 0.32
CA ASN A 7 3.35 -21.77 -0.53
C ASN A 7 4.09 -21.65 -1.87
N PHE A 8 4.88 -20.58 -2.08
CA PHE A 8 5.58 -20.40 -3.34
C PHE A 8 6.55 -21.55 -3.61
N PHE A 9 6.52 -22.05 -4.84
CA PHE A 9 7.28 -23.23 -5.28
C PHE A 9 6.94 -24.54 -4.54
N GLY A 10 5.83 -24.58 -3.79
CA GLY A 10 5.32 -25.78 -3.16
C GLY A 10 4.66 -26.73 -4.16
N VAL A 11 4.84 -28.04 -3.95
CA VAL A 11 4.06 -29.04 -4.67
C VAL A 11 2.67 -29.13 -4.01
N ASN A 12 1.60 -29.02 -4.81
CA ASN A 12 0.22 -29.06 -4.34
C ASN A 12 -0.09 -27.99 -3.27
N ASP A 13 0.39 -26.75 -3.46
CA ASP A 13 0.20 -25.63 -2.53
C ASP A 13 0.73 -25.86 -1.10
N ALA A 14 1.62 -26.84 -0.91
CA ALA A 14 2.26 -27.06 0.38
C ALA A 14 3.09 -25.84 0.79
N GLU A 15 3.03 -25.48 2.07
CA GLU A 15 3.89 -24.44 2.63
C GLU A 15 5.36 -24.82 2.49
N THR A 16 6.15 -23.90 1.94
CA THR A 16 7.60 -24.00 1.77
C THR A 16 8.38 -23.05 2.68
N ILE A 17 7.69 -22.06 3.25
CA ILE A 17 8.27 -21.04 4.13
C ILE A 17 7.56 -21.08 5.48
N THR A 18 8.32 -21.14 6.57
CA THR A 18 7.81 -21.03 7.94
C THR A 18 8.40 -19.79 8.61
N ILE A 19 7.52 -18.92 9.13
CA ILE A 19 7.94 -17.69 9.81
C ILE A 19 8.17 -17.97 11.28
N LYS A 20 9.39 -17.73 11.75
CA LYS A 20 9.74 -17.80 13.16
C LYS A 20 9.23 -16.56 13.90
N PRO A 21 8.97 -16.62 15.23
CA PRO A 21 8.54 -15.46 16.02
C PRO A 21 9.38 -14.18 15.80
N GLN A 22 10.70 -14.33 15.64
CA GLN A 22 11.60 -13.21 15.38
C GLN A 22 11.25 -12.44 14.08
N GLY A 23 10.65 -13.10 13.09
CA GLY A 23 10.21 -12.47 11.85
C GLY A 23 9.10 -11.44 12.04
N TYR A 24 8.37 -11.51 13.16
CA TYR A 24 7.32 -10.54 13.49
C TYR A 24 7.83 -9.36 14.32
N SER A 25 9.08 -9.40 14.81
CA SER A 25 9.60 -8.43 15.79
C SER A 25 9.56 -6.96 15.35
N LEU A 26 9.51 -6.69 14.04
CA LEU A 26 9.36 -5.33 13.48
C LEU A 26 7.91 -4.83 13.47
N TYR A 27 6.93 -5.73 13.62
CA TYR A 27 5.50 -5.43 13.56
C TYR A 27 4.79 -5.60 14.91
N THR A 28 5.14 -6.65 15.65
CA THR A 28 4.54 -6.99 16.94
C THR A 28 5.41 -7.99 17.72
N ASN A 29 5.37 -7.90 19.05
CA ASN A 29 5.91 -8.92 19.94
C ASN A 29 4.83 -9.82 20.56
N ASP A 30 3.55 -9.53 20.28
CA ASP A 30 2.41 -10.32 20.74
C ASP A 30 2.06 -11.40 19.70
N SER A 31 2.25 -12.67 20.08
CA SER A 31 2.02 -13.83 19.21
C SER A 31 0.56 -13.99 18.80
N SER A 32 -0.40 -13.45 19.56
CA SER A 32 -1.82 -13.45 19.18
C SER A 32 -2.12 -12.56 17.98
N GLN A 33 -1.20 -11.66 17.63
CA GLN A 33 -1.33 -10.74 16.51
C GLN A 33 -0.70 -11.28 15.22
N TYR A 34 0.05 -12.39 15.26
CA TYR A 34 0.81 -12.89 14.09
C TYR A 34 -0.11 -13.18 12.89
N SER A 35 -1.31 -13.68 13.12
CA SER A 35 -2.30 -13.95 12.06
C SER A 35 -2.79 -12.70 11.32
N LYS A 36 -2.53 -11.50 11.86
CA LYS A 36 -2.83 -10.23 11.20
C LYS A 36 -1.78 -9.82 10.16
N PHE A 37 -0.65 -10.52 10.11
CA PHE A 37 0.46 -10.22 9.21
C PHE A 37 0.66 -11.39 8.24
N THR A 38 0.28 -11.18 6.99
CA THR A 38 0.41 -12.20 5.95
C THR A 38 1.70 -11.97 5.16
N VAL A 39 2.60 -12.95 5.21
CA VAL A 39 3.86 -12.88 4.48
C VAL A 39 3.62 -13.16 2.99
N GLY A 40 4.24 -12.34 2.14
CA GLY A 40 4.05 -12.42 0.70
C GLY A 40 2.69 -11.94 0.22
N ASP A 41 1.91 -11.31 1.12
CA ASP A 41 0.79 -10.49 0.69
C ASP A 41 1.36 -9.32 -0.13
N ARG A 42 1.17 -9.43 -1.45
CA ARG A 42 1.53 -8.40 -2.42
C ARG A 42 0.27 -7.71 -2.92
N ILE A 43 -0.90 -8.31 -2.68
CA ILE A 43 -2.24 -7.89 -3.10
C ILE A 43 -3.26 -8.67 -2.25
N GLY A 44 -3.97 -7.97 -1.36
CA GLY A 44 -5.31 -8.33 -0.91
C GLY A 44 -5.46 -9.50 0.08
N SER A 45 -5.57 -9.15 1.36
CA SER A 45 -6.71 -9.64 2.16
C SER A 45 -7.24 -8.60 3.12
N HIS A 46 -6.39 -7.75 3.70
CA HIS A 46 -6.83 -6.63 4.53
C HIS A 46 -5.81 -5.46 4.46
N SER A 47 -6.27 -4.31 3.96
CA SER A 47 -5.60 -2.99 3.95
C SER A 47 -4.36 -2.79 3.06
N ALA A 48 -4.55 -1.98 2.01
CA ALA A 48 -3.57 -1.23 1.21
C ALA A 48 -2.58 -2.04 0.35
N GLU A 49 -2.84 -2.11 -0.96
CA GLU A 49 -1.98 -2.80 -1.94
C GLU A 49 -0.74 -1.95 -2.27
N GLY A 50 0.47 -2.51 -2.12
CA GLY A 50 1.72 -1.86 -2.55
C GLY A 50 2.84 -1.94 -1.52
N LEU A 51 3.88 -1.12 -1.71
CA LEU A 51 5.08 -1.09 -0.86
C LEU A 51 4.70 -0.85 0.60
N SER A 52 5.35 -1.56 1.53
CA SER A 52 5.27 -1.17 2.94
C SER A 52 6.09 0.09 3.17
N GLN A 53 5.82 0.84 4.24
CA GLN A 53 6.67 1.97 4.63
C GLN A 53 8.14 1.54 4.74
N PHE A 54 8.40 0.36 5.30
CA PHE A 54 9.75 -0.18 5.42
C PHE A 54 10.40 -0.51 4.06
N ASP A 55 9.62 -0.88 3.04
CA ASP A 55 10.14 -1.03 1.68
C ASP A 55 10.54 0.34 1.11
N ALA A 56 9.72 1.39 1.33
CA ALA A 56 10.03 2.76 0.89
C ALA A 56 11.26 3.34 1.62
N ASP A 57 11.36 3.14 2.94
CA ASP A 57 12.48 3.59 3.76
C ASP A 57 13.81 2.98 3.26
N GLN A 58 13.82 1.68 2.95
CA GLN A 58 15.00 1.00 2.40
C GLN A 58 15.43 1.54 1.05
N VAL A 59 14.48 1.87 0.16
CA VAL A 59 14.79 2.49 -1.13
C VAL A 59 15.44 3.85 -0.90
N VAL A 60 14.86 4.69 -0.04
CA VAL A 60 15.43 6.00 0.25
C VAL A 60 16.83 5.89 0.87
N ASP A 61 17.03 4.98 1.82
CA ASP A 61 18.35 4.74 2.42
C ASP A 61 19.39 4.28 1.40
N LEU A 62 19.00 3.47 0.41
CA LEU A 62 19.86 3.07 -0.69
C LEU A 62 20.27 4.27 -1.56
N TYR A 63 19.35 5.19 -1.84
CA TYR A 63 19.59 6.31 -2.76
C TYR A 63 20.16 7.56 -2.09
N LYS A 64 20.20 7.65 -0.75
CA LYS A 64 20.76 8.81 -0.03
C LYS A 64 22.21 9.14 -0.38
N SER A 65 23.03 8.17 -0.78
CA SER A 65 24.41 8.43 -1.21
C SER A 65 24.51 9.07 -2.59
N GLU A 66 23.54 8.81 -3.46
CA GLU A 66 23.49 9.30 -4.85
C GLU A 66 22.69 10.60 -4.95
N VAL A 67 21.60 10.69 -4.18
CA VAL A 67 20.70 11.84 -4.10
C VAL A 67 20.52 12.18 -2.63
N SER A 68 21.33 13.11 -2.13
CA SER A 68 21.30 13.52 -0.71
C SER A 68 19.99 14.18 -0.29
N THR A 69 19.18 14.62 -1.26
CA THR A 69 17.83 15.15 -1.05
C THR A 69 16.74 14.10 -1.15
N CYS A 70 17.06 12.81 -1.32
CA CYS A 70 16.05 11.76 -1.34
C CYS A 70 15.45 11.60 0.05
N TYR A 71 14.14 11.67 0.14
CA TYR A 71 13.36 11.48 1.36
C TYR A 71 12.19 10.55 1.07
N ASP A 72 11.70 9.88 2.10
CA ASP A 72 10.57 8.97 1.99
C ASP A 72 9.26 9.73 2.09
N GLN A 73 8.32 9.38 1.22
CA GLN A 73 6.91 9.71 1.46
C GLN A 73 6.35 8.77 2.52
N LYS A 74 5.35 9.25 3.26
CA LYS A 74 4.66 8.47 4.28
C LYS A 74 3.44 7.79 3.70
N LEU A 75 3.38 6.48 3.89
CA LEU A 75 2.22 5.67 3.58
C LEU A 75 1.07 6.15 4.46
N THR A 76 0.01 6.61 3.82
CA THR A 76 -1.19 7.05 4.54
C THR A 76 -2.07 5.86 4.89
N THR A 77 -2.95 6.03 5.87
CA THR A 77 -3.99 5.04 6.19
C THR A 77 -5.19 5.11 5.25
N GLU A 78 -5.23 6.13 4.40
CA GLU A 78 -6.26 6.27 3.37
C GLU A 78 -5.96 5.27 2.25
N VAL A 79 -7.02 4.67 1.72
CA VAL A 79 -6.91 3.65 0.69
C VAL A 79 -8.06 3.88 -0.27
N ASP A 80 -7.72 4.35 -1.46
CA ASP A 80 -8.69 4.52 -2.54
C ASP A 80 -8.97 3.17 -3.19
N CYS A 81 -10.25 2.94 -3.52
CA CYS A 81 -10.63 1.78 -4.30
C CYS A 81 -10.98 2.18 -5.73
N VAL A 82 -10.37 1.50 -6.71
CA VAL A 82 -10.68 1.64 -8.13
C VAL A 82 -11.07 0.30 -8.72
N ASP A 83 -12.18 0.26 -9.47
CA ASP A 83 -12.59 -0.95 -10.19
C ASP A 83 -11.50 -1.37 -11.18
N ARG A 84 -11.24 -2.67 -11.25
CA ARG A 84 -10.23 -3.20 -12.17
C ARG A 84 -10.74 -3.07 -13.60
N THR A 85 -9.87 -2.58 -14.48
CA THR A 85 -10.14 -2.44 -15.91
C THR A 85 -9.34 -3.48 -16.71
N PRO A 86 -9.83 -4.72 -16.85
CA PRO A 86 -9.14 -5.73 -17.65
C PRO A 86 -8.99 -5.23 -19.09
N ASN A 87 -7.76 -5.22 -19.58
CA ASN A 87 -7.41 -4.69 -20.91
C ASN A 87 -7.79 -3.21 -21.14
N GLY A 88 -7.84 -2.41 -20.06
CA GLY A 88 -8.16 -0.98 -20.13
C GLY A 88 -9.64 -0.65 -20.32
N ALA A 89 -10.53 -1.65 -20.27
CA ALA A 89 -11.98 -1.46 -20.33
C ALA A 89 -12.65 -1.81 -19.00
N PRO A 90 -13.82 -1.23 -18.66
CA PRO A 90 -14.60 -1.66 -17.50
C PRO A 90 -14.87 -3.17 -17.54
N TRP A 91 -14.73 -3.84 -16.40
CA TRP A 91 -15.05 -5.25 -16.31
C TRP A 91 -16.54 -5.49 -16.54
N ALA A 92 -16.84 -6.51 -17.35
CA ALA A 92 -18.16 -7.09 -17.51
C ALA A 92 -18.03 -8.62 -17.66
N ASP A 93 -19.05 -9.35 -17.24
CA ASP A 93 -19.13 -10.78 -17.44
C ASP A 93 -19.51 -11.16 -18.90
N GLN A 94 -19.65 -12.46 -19.17
CA GLN A 94 -20.03 -12.96 -20.49
C GLN A 94 -21.43 -12.55 -20.97
N TYR A 95 -22.27 -12.01 -20.07
CA TYR A 95 -23.62 -11.52 -20.36
C TYR A 95 -23.68 -9.99 -20.44
N GLY A 96 -22.54 -9.30 -20.30
CA GLY A 96 -22.46 -7.84 -20.32
C GLY A 96 -22.80 -7.18 -18.97
N GLN A 97 -22.87 -7.95 -17.88
CA GLN A 97 -23.16 -7.43 -16.54
C GLN A 97 -21.86 -6.95 -15.87
N GLY A 98 -21.82 -5.69 -15.48
CA GLY A 98 -20.67 -5.06 -14.86
C GLY A 98 -20.80 -4.92 -13.35
N CYS A 99 -19.86 -4.18 -12.75
CA CYS A 99 -19.82 -3.93 -11.31
C CYS A 99 -21.11 -3.31 -10.75
N ALA A 100 -21.72 -2.38 -11.49
CA ALA A 100 -22.97 -1.74 -11.08
C ALA A 100 -24.15 -2.72 -11.05
N ASP A 101 -24.21 -3.67 -12.00
CA ASP A 101 -25.28 -4.66 -12.08
C ASP A 101 -25.21 -5.64 -10.92
N TYR A 102 -24.03 -6.20 -10.67
CA TYR A 102 -23.81 -7.11 -9.54
C TYR A 102 -24.14 -6.45 -8.20
N LYS A 103 -23.75 -5.18 -8.00
CA LYS A 103 -24.15 -4.47 -6.78
C LYS A 103 -25.66 -4.24 -6.72
N SER A 104 -26.29 -3.95 -7.86
CA SER A 104 -27.75 -3.80 -7.93
C SER A 104 -28.49 -5.10 -7.60
N PHE A 105 -27.99 -6.25 -8.06
CA PHE A 105 -28.57 -7.56 -7.76
C PHE A 105 -28.50 -7.89 -6.27
N GLU A 106 -27.40 -7.56 -5.61
CA GLU A 106 -27.27 -7.71 -4.16
C GLU A 106 -28.28 -6.82 -3.41
N ILE A 107 -28.37 -5.54 -3.78
CA ILE A 107 -29.32 -4.59 -3.17
C ILE A 107 -30.78 -5.03 -3.38
N LYS A 108 -31.08 -5.63 -4.53
CA LYS A 108 -32.42 -6.14 -4.87
C LYS A 108 -32.70 -7.53 -4.30
N GLY A 109 -31.74 -8.16 -3.63
CA GLY A 109 -31.87 -9.51 -3.06
C GLY A 109 -31.89 -10.65 -4.08
N ALA A 110 -31.47 -10.40 -5.32
CA ALA A 110 -31.33 -11.44 -6.34
C ALA A 110 -30.09 -12.31 -6.11
N ILE A 111 -29.07 -11.78 -5.43
CA ILE A 111 -27.89 -12.50 -4.93
C ILE A 111 -27.59 -12.06 -3.50
N THR A 112 -26.89 -12.90 -2.74
CA THR A 112 -26.61 -12.64 -1.31
C THR A 112 -25.37 -11.75 -1.09
N ASP A 113 -24.31 -11.96 -1.86
CA ASP A 113 -23.07 -11.17 -1.77
C ASP A 113 -22.41 -11.17 -3.15
N CYS A 114 -22.16 -10.00 -3.74
CA CYS A 114 -21.48 -9.93 -5.03
C CYS A 114 -19.99 -10.30 -4.96
N ALA A 115 -19.42 -10.45 -3.77
CA ALA A 115 -18.04 -10.90 -3.56
C ALA A 115 -17.79 -12.37 -3.96
N ILE A 116 -18.83 -13.20 -3.98
CA ILE A 116 -18.68 -14.64 -4.32
C ILE A 116 -18.54 -14.89 -5.82
N TYR A 117 -18.87 -13.90 -6.64
CA TYR A 117 -18.78 -13.97 -8.10
C TYR A 117 -17.48 -13.36 -8.60
N ALA A 118 -17.25 -13.43 -9.91
CA ALA A 118 -16.11 -12.77 -10.53
C ALA A 118 -16.04 -11.27 -10.19
N SER A 119 -17.18 -10.59 -10.01
CA SER A 119 -17.26 -9.20 -9.53
C SER A 119 -16.49 -8.96 -8.22
N GLY A 120 -16.37 -9.97 -7.34
CA GLY A 120 -15.58 -9.91 -6.12
C GLY A 120 -14.07 -9.78 -6.34
N ASN A 121 -13.57 -9.97 -7.56
CA ASN A 121 -12.18 -9.72 -7.92
C ASN A 121 -11.98 -8.36 -8.60
N TYR A 122 -12.98 -7.89 -9.35
CA TYR A 122 -12.84 -6.70 -10.20
C TYR A 122 -13.47 -5.43 -9.58
N CYS A 123 -14.49 -5.57 -8.74
CA CYS A 123 -15.36 -4.47 -8.37
C CYS A 123 -15.18 -4.05 -6.91
N CYS A 124 -14.90 -2.78 -6.67
CA CYS A 124 -14.80 -2.14 -5.37
C CYS A 124 -16.02 -2.35 -4.49
N ALA A 125 -17.20 -2.13 -5.06
CA ALA A 125 -18.48 -2.29 -4.36
C ALA A 125 -18.75 -3.75 -3.92
N CYS A 126 -18.01 -4.71 -4.49
CA CYS A 126 -18.06 -6.14 -4.20
C CYS A 126 -16.84 -6.62 -3.42
N LYS A 127 -16.12 -5.72 -2.74
CA LYS A 127 -14.90 -6.02 -1.97
C LYS A 127 -13.69 -6.45 -2.81
N GLY A 128 -13.84 -6.56 -4.14
CA GLY A 128 -12.76 -6.66 -5.11
C GLY A 128 -12.21 -5.29 -5.48
N GLY A 129 -11.63 -5.15 -6.68
CA GLY A 129 -11.03 -3.90 -7.14
C GLY A 129 -9.53 -3.81 -6.88
N TRP A 130 -8.95 -2.67 -7.18
CA TRP A 130 -7.62 -2.25 -6.74
C TRP A 130 -7.77 -1.32 -5.53
N ARG A 131 -7.05 -1.59 -4.46
CA ARG A 131 -6.85 -0.73 -3.27
C ARG A 131 -5.54 0.03 -3.41
N LEU A 132 -5.62 1.19 -4.04
CA LEU A 132 -4.47 2.07 -4.24
C LEU A 132 -3.98 2.62 -2.89
N GLN A 133 -2.70 2.40 -2.61
CA GLN A 133 -2.01 3.10 -1.53
C GLN A 133 -1.83 4.58 -1.87
N THR A 134 -2.23 5.44 -0.95
CA THR A 134 -1.94 6.87 -1.02
C THR A 134 -0.71 7.21 -0.17
N TRP A 135 0.17 8.02 -0.73
CA TRP A 135 1.42 8.46 -0.12
C TRP A 135 1.38 9.97 0.05
N ALA A 136 1.73 10.44 1.24
CA ALA A 136 1.80 11.87 1.56
C ALA A 136 3.26 12.29 1.71
N GLU A 137 3.54 13.56 1.46
CA GLU A 137 4.82 14.16 1.82
C GLU A 137 5.11 13.89 3.30
N ALA A 138 6.36 13.56 3.64
CA ALA A 138 6.75 13.43 5.02
C ALA A 138 6.47 14.74 5.75
N ASP A 139 5.89 14.66 6.95
CA ASP A 139 5.81 15.81 7.84
C ASP A 139 7.23 16.39 7.98
N PRO A 140 7.44 17.70 7.78
CA PRO A 140 8.75 18.28 8.01
C PRO A 140 9.16 17.95 9.44
N ALA A 141 10.32 17.33 9.61
CA ALA A 141 10.83 16.93 10.91
C ALA A 141 10.62 18.08 11.90
N PRO A 142 10.13 17.81 13.14
CA PRO A 142 9.97 18.87 14.13
C PRO A 142 11.31 19.58 14.25
N VAL A 143 11.33 20.86 13.89
CA VAL A 143 12.52 21.69 13.96
C VAL A 143 12.98 21.63 15.41
N VAL A 144 14.08 20.92 15.67
CA VAL A 144 14.77 21.00 16.95
C VAL A 144 15.30 22.42 17.03
N ILE A 145 14.53 23.30 17.66
CA ILE A 145 14.96 24.66 17.96
C ILE A 145 16.11 24.52 18.96
N THR A 146 17.32 24.39 18.43
CA THR A 146 18.52 24.49 19.23
C THR A 146 18.66 25.97 19.55
N THR A 147 18.34 26.36 20.79
CA THR A 147 18.47 27.73 21.27
C THR A 147 19.96 28.06 21.39
N THR A 148 20.62 28.32 20.26
CA THR A 148 21.98 28.87 20.26
C THR A 148 21.83 30.38 20.17
N THR A 149 21.99 31.04 21.32
CA THR A 149 22.08 32.49 21.40
C THR A 149 23.32 32.94 20.64
N THR A 150 23.18 33.39 19.40
CA THR A 150 24.27 34.07 18.70
C THR A 150 23.74 35.17 17.78
N THR A 151 24.36 36.32 17.94
CA THR A 151 24.05 37.65 17.45
C THR A 151 23.89 37.73 15.93
N THR A 152 22.89 38.50 15.52
CA THR A 152 22.50 38.97 14.18
C THR A 152 23.65 39.19 13.20
N THR A 153 23.56 38.65 11.98
CA THR A 153 24.02 39.31 10.73
C THR A 153 23.30 38.71 9.51
N THR A 154 22.46 39.54 8.88
CA THR A 154 22.15 39.72 7.44
C THR A 154 22.09 38.51 6.48
N THR A 155 21.01 38.39 5.71
CA THR A 155 20.92 38.74 4.26
C THR A 155 19.80 37.96 3.58
N THR A 156 18.91 38.71 2.94
CA THR A 156 17.80 38.29 2.09
C THR A 156 18.27 37.43 0.91
N THR A 157 17.65 36.27 0.67
CA THR A 157 17.43 35.78 -0.69
C THR A 157 16.19 34.90 -0.71
N ALA A 158 15.23 35.28 -1.55
CA ALA A 158 14.01 34.54 -1.80
C ALA A 158 14.19 33.62 -3.02
N SER A 159 13.56 32.45 -2.89
CA SER A 159 13.08 31.50 -3.90
C SER A 159 14.06 30.96 -4.94
N LEU A 160 14.12 29.62 -5.01
CA LEU A 160 13.82 28.93 -6.25
C LEU A 160 13.08 27.63 -5.93
N ALA A 161 11.91 27.48 -6.57
CA ALA A 161 11.17 26.25 -6.68
C ALA A 161 12.08 25.19 -7.32
N ALA A 162 12.20 24.03 -6.68
CA ALA A 162 12.74 22.84 -7.32
C ALA A 162 11.56 21.95 -7.68
N ASP A 163 11.30 21.95 -8.99
CA ASP A 163 10.54 20.99 -9.76
C ASP A 163 10.85 19.55 -9.31
N GLY A 164 9.79 18.77 -9.12
CA GLY A 164 9.81 17.49 -8.44
C GLY A 164 10.54 16.43 -9.26
N SER A 165 11.82 16.23 -8.94
CA SER A 165 12.45 14.92 -9.12
C SER A 165 12.36 14.19 -7.80
N ASN A 166 11.16 13.67 -7.52
CA ASN A 166 10.98 12.69 -6.46
C ASN A 166 11.67 11.39 -6.91
N CYS A 167 12.42 10.78 -5.99
CA CYS A 167 12.59 9.33 -6.03
C CYS A 167 11.19 8.68 -6.15
#